data_AF-A0A936BBD3-F1
#
_entry.id   AF-A0A936BBD3-F1
#
_cell.length_a   1.000
_cell.length_b   1.000
_cell.length_c   1.000
_cell.angle_alpha   90.00
_cell.angle_beta   90.00
_cell.angle_gamma   90.00
#
_symmetry.space_group_name_H-M   'P 1'
#
loop_
_entity.id
_entity.type
_entity.pdbx_description
1 polymer ?
#
loop_
_entity_poly.entity_id
_entity_poly.type
_entity_poly.pdbx_seq_one_letter_code
_entity_poly.pdbx_strand_id
1 'polypeptide(L)'
;HHLELRFGNTPLRTAANGVSLVAWLVFISLSAYQLVSQSANQHSASPLPLRSSAPLLLLAIFLLKTTYLDHSQTIFRRTAENWPLAVSFAGEMRLLEVRLPQEPIPADEQIDITLFWQAIQPTAELSIGVQLVDGRGVRYGQSDHQHPANLPITRWLPAQYGRDAHAITPLPGTPAGVYTLELVVYGTADGRQREWLNEGGLPVGVRYPLGQVAIAPPRQPTAEADLPPLVRPSQPTISSEVALVGFAGLPESAAVGDVIPLVLYWQAKKQIDITPELVMSLRDETGQVWLRWPATAGAPQAGWAVGHRP
;
A
#
# COMPACT_ATOMS: atom_id res chain seq x y z
N HIS A 1 4.15 -36.27 25.51
CA HIS A 1 5.59 -36.01 25.34
C HIS A 1 5.84 -34.54 25.65
N HIS A 2 6.65 -34.22 26.66
CA HIS A 2 7.05 -32.84 26.96
C HIS A 2 8.35 -32.54 26.24
N LEU A 3 8.33 -31.53 25.37
CA LEU A 3 9.52 -31.05 24.65
C LEU A 3 9.94 -29.73 25.29
N GLU A 4 11.14 -29.70 25.88
CA GLU A 4 11.71 -28.50 26.47
C GLU A 4 12.82 -27.97 25.55
N LEU A 5 12.59 -26.81 24.94
CA LEU A 5 13.52 -26.14 24.05
C LEU A 5 14.21 -24.99 24.80
N ARG A 6 15.54 -25.01 24.86
CA ARG A 6 16.36 -23.95 25.46
C ARG A 6 17.35 -23.43 24.42
N PHE A 7 17.41 -22.11 24.25
CA PHE A 7 18.37 -21.49 23.33
C PHE A 7 19.79 -21.54 23.92
N GLY A 8 20.63 -22.42 23.38
CA GLY A 8 22.06 -22.45 23.67
C GLY A 8 22.82 -21.41 22.84
N ASN A 9 23.80 -20.73 23.44
CA ASN A 9 24.74 -19.91 22.69
C ASN A 9 25.56 -20.79 21.74
N THR A 10 25.59 -20.43 20.46
CA THR A 10 26.38 -21.16 19.46
C THR A 10 27.88 -20.88 19.63
N PRO A 11 28.77 -21.86 19.34
CA PRO A 11 30.22 -21.69 19.46
C PRO A 11 30.76 -20.48 18.69
N LEU A 12 30.10 -20.14 17.57
CA LEU A 12 30.43 -19.00 16.72
C LEU A 12 30.20 -17.65 17.43
N ARG A 13 29.15 -17.54 18.25
CA ARG A 13 28.83 -16.32 19.01
C ARG A 13 29.82 -16.09 20.14
N THR A 14 30.25 -17.16 20.82
CA THR A 14 31.29 -17.08 21.85
C THR A 14 32.66 -16.71 21.27
N ALA A 15 33.00 -17.24 20.08
CA ALA A 15 34.24 -16.88 19.39
C ALA A 15 34.24 -15.40 18.96
N ALA A 16 33.11 -14.91 18.42
CA ALA A 16 32.96 -13.50 18.04
C ALA A 16 33.12 -12.55 19.24
N ASN A 17 32.50 -12.88 20.38
CA ASN A 17 32.67 -12.11 21.62
C ASN A 17 34.13 -12.09 22.10
N GLY A 18 34.85 -13.21 21.96
CA GLY A 18 36.27 -13.30 22.30
C GLY A 18 37.14 -12.39 21.42
N VAL A 19 36.90 -12.38 20.11
CA VAL A 19 37.61 -11.51 19.16
C VAL A 19 37.33 -10.04 19.46
N SER A 20 36.09 -9.66 19.77
CA SER A 20 35.74 -8.29 20.15
C SER A 20 36.44 -7.84 21.45
N LEU A 21 36.56 -8.73 22.44
CA LEU A 21 37.22 -8.43 23.71
C LEU A 21 38.74 -8.24 23.52
N VAL A 22 39.36 -9.07 22.68
CA VAL A 22 40.77 -8.91 22.32
C VAL A 22 41.01 -7.61 21.55
N ALA A 23 40.17 -7.29 20.56
CA ALA A 23 40.26 -6.04 19.81
C ALA A 23 40.13 -4.81 20.73
N TRP A 24 39.22 -4.86 21.71
CA TRP A 24 39.03 -3.79 22.70
C TRP A 24 40.25 -3.61 23.61
N LEU A 25 40.84 -4.71 24.09
CA LEU A 25 42.07 -4.66 24.91
C LEU A 25 43.25 -4.10 24.14
N VAL A 26 43.44 -4.53 22.88
CA VAL A 26 44.50 -4.00 22.00
C VAL A 26 44.30 -2.50 21.77
N PHE A 27 43.05 -2.07 21.57
CA PHE A 27 42.71 -0.66 21.39
C PHE A 27 43.03 0.18 22.65
N ILE A 28 42.69 -0.32 23.84
CA ILE A 28 43.02 0.34 25.11
C ILE A 28 44.53 0.41 25.30
N SER A 29 45.26 -0.68 25.06
CA SER A 29 46.73 -0.68 25.17
C SER A 29 47.39 0.31 24.22
N LEU A 30 46.93 0.40 22.96
CA LEU A 30 47.46 1.36 22.00
C LEU A 30 47.13 2.80 22.38
N SER A 31 45.92 3.05 22.89
CA SER A 31 45.50 4.37 23.34
C SER A 31 46.26 4.82 24.60
N ALA A 32 46.45 3.92 25.56
CA ALA A 32 47.26 4.16 26.75
C ALA A 32 48.74 4.41 26.39
N TYR A 33 49.29 3.64 25.45
CA TYR A 33 50.65 3.84 24.96
C TYR A 33 50.83 5.21 24.28
N GLN A 34 49.84 5.66 23.50
CA GLN A 34 49.87 7.00 22.89
C GLN A 34 49.77 8.12 23.93
N LEU A 35 48.97 7.97 24.99
CA LEU A 35 48.85 8.94 26.08
C LEU A 35 50.15 9.05 26.92
N VAL A 36 50.77 7.91 27.21
CA VAL A 36 52.03 7.86 27.97
C VAL A 36 53.20 8.39 27.14
N SER A 37 53.27 8.05 25.85
CA SER A 37 54.32 8.57 24.96
C SER A 37 54.19 10.06 24.65
N GLN A 38 52.98 10.64 24.69
CA GLN A 38 52.79 12.09 24.61
C GLN A 38 53.21 12.82 25.89
N SER A 39 53.20 12.15 27.04
CA SER A 39 53.66 12.75 28.31
C SER A 39 55.19 12.89 28.39
N ALA A 40 55.95 12.21 27.53
CA ALA A 40 57.41 12.32 27.48
C ALA A 40 57.92 13.50 26.62
N ASN A 41 57.05 14.15 25.84
CA ASN A 41 57.40 15.31 25.02
C ASN A 41 56.41 16.46 25.26
N GLN A 42 56.51 17.08 26.43
CA GLN A 42 55.96 18.41 26.65
C GLN A 42 57.10 19.42 26.70
N HIS A 43 57.40 20.05 25.57
CA HIS A 43 57.74 21.48 25.51
C HIS A 43 57.11 22.05 24.23
N SER A 44 56.23 23.03 24.44
CA SER A 44 55.50 23.85 23.45
C SER A 44 54.09 23.37 23.10
N ALA A 45 53.12 24.12 23.62
CA ALA A 45 51.70 24.02 23.31
C ALA A 45 51.44 24.28 21.81
N SER A 46 50.74 23.35 21.16
CA SER A 46 50.04 23.60 19.91
C SER A 46 48.65 22.95 20.00
N PRO A 47 47.63 23.52 19.33
CA PRO A 47 46.28 22.98 19.38
C PRO A 47 46.26 21.57 18.77
N LEU A 48 45.52 20.66 19.42
CA LEU A 48 45.37 19.26 19.03
C LEU A 48 45.11 19.14 17.51
N PRO A 49 45.96 18.44 16.73
CA PRO A 49 45.69 18.25 15.31
C PRO A 49 44.46 17.36 15.15
N LEU A 50 43.46 17.80 14.36
CA LEU A 50 42.18 17.08 14.09
C LEU A 50 42.34 15.59 13.70
N ARG A 51 43.53 15.15 13.28
CA ARG A 51 43.82 13.76 12.94
C ARG A 51 43.86 12.81 14.14
N SER A 52 44.16 13.29 15.36
CA SER A 52 44.24 12.42 16.55
C SER A 52 42.89 12.16 17.22
N SER A 53 41.84 12.92 16.89
CA SER A 53 40.49 12.75 17.45
C SER A 53 39.57 11.85 16.62
N ALA A 54 39.94 11.53 15.37
CA ALA A 54 39.17 10.65 14.49
C ALA A 54 38.84 9.25 15.08
N PRO A 55 39.77 8.53 15.73
CA PRO A 55 39.44 7.21 16.30
C PRO A 55 38.50 7.31 17.51
N LEU A 56 38.61 8.36 18.32
CA LEU A 56 37.71 8.61 19.43
C LEU A 56 36.30 8.96 18.95
N LEU A 57 36.19 9.69 17.83
CA LEU A 57 34.91 10.01 17.22
C LEU A 57 34.23 8.76 16.63
N LEU A 58 34.98 7.89 15.94
CA LEU A 58 34.46 6.61 15.44
C LEU A 58 34.04 5.68 16.58
N LEU A 59 34.82 5.62 17.67
CA LEU A 59 34.47 4.85 18.86
C LEU A 59 33.22 5.42 19.54
N ALA A 60 33.10 6.74 19.65
CA ALA A 60 31.92 7.40 20.22
C ALA A 60 30.67 7.15 19.37
N ILE A 61 30.78 7.21 18.03
CA ILE A 61 29.69 6.86 17.10
C ILE A 61 29.33 5.38 17.24
N PHE A 62 30.30 4.48 17.34
CA PHE A 62 30.07 3.05 17.52
C PHE A 62 29.40 2.74 18.86
N LEU A 63 29.85 3.37 19.95
CA LEU A 63 29.25 3.23 21.28
C LEU A 63 27.85 3.83 21.31
N LEU A 64 27.65 5.02 20.75
CA LEU A 64 26.32 5.63 20.62
C LEU A 64 25.39 4.74 19.80
N LYS A 65 25.88 4.15 18.71
CA LYS A 65 25.10 3.22 17.91
C LYS A 65 24.73 1.97 18.70
N THR A 66 25.69 1.33 19.36
CA THR A 66 25.49 0.02 20.00
C THR A 66 24.78 0.10 21.36
N THR A 67 24.92 1.20 22.09
CA THR A 67 24.30 1.38 23.42
C THR A 67 22.99 2.14 23.35
N TYR A 68 22.84 3.09 22.42
CA TYR A 68 21.65 3.92 22.31
C TYR A 68 20.78 3.58 21.09
N LEU A 69 21.32 3.54 19.87
CA LEU A 69 20.49 3.24 18.68
C LEU A 69 20.05 1.76 18.63
N ASP A 70 20.90 0.83 19.04
CA ASP A 70 20.60 -0.60 19.10
C ASP A 70 19.78 -0.98 20.34
N HIS A 71 19.56 -0.09 21.31
CA HIS A 71 18.73 -0.35 22.50
C HIS A 71 17.47 0.54 22.59
N SER A 72 17.42 1.65 21.86
CA SER A 72 16.23 2.50 21.77
C SER A 72 15.15 1.86 20.91
N GLN A 73 13.91 1.91 21.41
CA GLN A 73 12.72 1.41 20.75
C GLN A 73 12.36 2.31 19.56
N THR A 74 13.07 2.15 18.44
CA THR A 74 12.64 2.72 17.17
C THR A 74 11.44 1.92 16.63
N ILE A 75 10.58 2.55 15.84
CA ILE A 75 9.44 1.89 15.15
C ILE A 75 9.84 0.62 14.37
N PHE A 76 11.12 0.48 14.03
CA PHE A 76 11.69 -0.69 13.34
C PHE A 76 11.96 -1.89 14.26
N ARG A 77 11.87 -1.72 15.59
CA ARG A 77 12.08 -2.77 16.59
C ARG A 77 10.87 -2.99 17.49
N ARG A 78 9.66 -2.61 17.06
CA ARG A 78 8.43 -3.10 17.66
C ARG A 78 8.46 -4.63 17.48
N THR A 79 8.77 -5.35 18.56
CA THR A 79 8.96 -6.79 18.54
C THR A 79 7.70 -7.44 17.98
N ALA A 80 7.88 -8.52 17.23
CA ALA A 80 6.84 -9.22 16.49
C ALA A 80 5.61 -9.63 17.33
N GLU A 81 5.69 -9.54 18.66
CA GLU A 81 4.66 -9.93 19.63
C GLU A 81 3.45 -8.99 19.73
N ASN A 82 3.55 -7.71 19.31
CA ASN A 82 2.46 -6.73 19.53
C ASN A 82 1.92 -6.09 18.23
N TRP A 83 2.06 -6.75 17.08
CA TRP A 83 1.40 -6.28 15.87
C TRP A 83 -0.08 -6.69 15.90
N PRO A 84 -1.02 -5.74 15.66
CA PRO A 84 -2.45 -6.04 15.71
C PRO A 84 -2.90 -6.95 14.56
N LEU A 85 -2.08 -7.09 13.51
CA LEU A 85 -2.35 -7.92 12.35
C LEU A 85 -1.14 -8.84 12.06
N ALA A 86 -1.39 -10.07 11.63
CA ALA A 86 -0.35 -11.04 11.29
C ALA A 86 -0.81 -12.00 10.18
N VAL A 87 -1.08 -11.47 8.98
CA VAL A 87 -1.58 -12.25 7.85
C VAL A 87 -0.43 -12.67 6.94
N SER A 88 -0.29 -13.97 6.68
CA SER A 88 0.77 -14.50 5.83
C SER A 88 0.29 -14.72 4.40
N PHE A 89 1.15 -14.41 3.44
CA PHE A 89 0.93 -14.64 2.01
C PHE A 89 1.94 -15.68 1.53
N ALA A 90 1.44 -16.84 1.08
CA ALA A 90 2.23 -17.98 0.60
C ALA A 90 3.37 -18.45 1.55
N GLY A 91 3.36 -18.08 2.84
CA GLY A 91 4.47 -18.35 3.76
C GLY A 91 5.75 -17.56 3.49
N GLU A 92 5.76 -16.69 2.48
CA GLU A 92 6.95 -15.93 2.04
C GLU A 92 7.05 -14.58 2.75
N MET A 93 5.91 -13.93 2.97
CA MET A 93 5.81 -12.63 3.62
C MET A 93 4.60 -12.54 4.54
N ARG A 94 4.63 -11.55 5.45
CA ARG A 94 3.58 -11.28 6.42
C ARG A 94 3.20 -9.81 6.44
N LEU A 95 1.91 -9.53 6.38
CA LEU A 95 1.35 -8.21 6.65
C LEU A 95 1.15 -8.04 8.16
N LEU A 96 1.72 -6.98 8.71
CA LEU A 96 1.77 -6.71 10.16
C LEU A 96 0.86 -5.58 10.62
N GLU A 97 0.70 -4.57 9.78
CA GLU A 97 -0.14 -3.42 10.09
C GLU A 97 -0.62 -2.80 8.78
N VAL A 98 -1.83 -2.26 8.83
CA VAL A 98 -2.44 -1.48 7.76
C VAL A 98 -2.84 -0.16 8.36
N ARG A 99 -2.43 0.94 7.73
CA ARG A 99 -2.92 2.29 8.06
C ARG A 99 -3.78 2.77 6.93
N LEU A 100 -5.06 2.97 7.25
CA LEU A 100 -6.07 3.51 6.37
C LEU A 100 -6.44 4.93 6.81
N PRO A 101 -6.85 5.80 5.87
CA PRO A 101 -7.48 7.07 6.20
C PRO A 101 -8.72 6.85 7.08
N GLN A 102 -8.92 7.72 8.05
CA GLN A 102 -10.05 7.64 9.00
C GLN A 102 -11.22 8.56 8.62
N GLU A 103 -10.97 9.54 7.75
CA GLU A 103 -11.96 10.53 7.32
C GLU A 103 -12.43 10.23 5.89
N PRO A 104 -13.66 10.63 5.53
CA PRO A 104 -14.12 10.56 4.15
C PRO A 104 -13.21 11.34 3.21
N ILE A 105 -12.79 10.71 2.13
CA ILE A 105 -11.84 11.26 1.15
C ILE A 105 -12.65 11.73 -0.05
N PRO A 106 -12.53 13.00 -0.48
CA PRO A 106 -13.15 13.45 -1.71
C PRO A 106 -12.73 12.59 -2.91
N ALA A 107 -13.67 12.31 -3.83
CA ALA A 107 -13.40 11.50 -5.01
C ALA A 107 -12.31 12.08 -5.95
N ASP A 108 -11.97 13.37 -5.80
CA ASP A 108 -10.91 14.08 -6.52
C ASP A 108 -9.58 14.15 -5.75
N GLU A 109 -9.47 13.48 -4.59
CA GLU A 109 -8.24 13.40 -3.80
C GLU A 109 -7.66 11.97 -3.77
N GLN A 110 -6.36 11.90 -3.51
CA GLN A 110 -5.63 10.65 -3.39
C GLN A 110 -5.91 9.97 -2.05
N ILE A 111 -6.08 8.66 -2.08
CA ILE A 111 -6.20 7.78 -0.92
C ILE A 111 -4.80 7.26 -0.57
N ASP A 112 -4.29 7.71 0.58
CA ASP A 112 -2.99 7.25 1.09
C ASP A 112 -3.15 6.03 2.01
N ILE A 113 -2.44 4.96 1.68
CA ILE A 113 -2.49 3.68 2.41
C ILE A 113 -1.05 3.32 2.76
N THR A 114 -0.81 2.89 4.00
CA THR A 114 0.51 2.35 4.38
C THR A 114 0.38 0.93 4.88
N LEU A 115 1.11 0.02 4.23
CA LEU A 115 1.24 -1.38 4.61
C LEU A 115 2.60 -1.59 5.28
N PHE A 116 2.62 -2.39 6.33
CA PHE A 116 3.85 -2.78 7.01
C PHE A 116 4.05 -4.28 6.84
N TRP A 117 5.18 -4.64 6.24
CA TRP A 117 5.51 -6.00 5.88
C TRP A 117 6.67 -6.54 6.69
N GLN A 118 6.70 -7.87 6.81
CA GLN A 118 7.86 -8.61 7.26
C GLN A 118 8.14 -9.77 6.30
N ALA A 119 9.43 -9.93 5.94
CA ALA A 119 9.90 -11.10 5.22
C ALA A 119 9.94 -12.32 6.14
N ILE A 120 9.41 -13.46 5.67
CA ILE A 120 9.53 -14.75 6.35
C ILE A 120 10.69 -15.51 5.71
N GLN A 121 10.45 -16.09 4.54
CA GLN A 121 11.42 -16.79 3.71
C GLN A 121 11.01 -16.61 2.24
N PRO A 122 11.27 -15.43 1.64
CA PRO A 122 10.89 -15.18 0.25
C PRO A 122 11.70 -16.10 -0.68
N THR A 123 10.99 -16.90 -1.48
CA THR A 123 11.59 -17.82 -2.46
C THR A 123 11.45 -17.31 -3.89
N ALA A 124 10.49 -16.41 -4.13
CA ALA A 124 10.26 -15.75 -5.40
C ALA A 124 10.08 -14.24 -5.24
N GLU A 125 10.18 -13.51 -6.35
CA GLU A 125 9.87 -12.09 -6.39
C GLU A 125 8.35 -11.88 -6.40
N LEU A 126 7.88 -10.95 -5.57
CA LEU A 126 6.48 -10.66 -5.36
C LEU A 126 6.19 -9.19 -5.63
N SER A 127 5.03 -8.94 -6.22
CA SER A 127 4.47 -7.62 -6.46
C SER A 127 3.14 -7.49 -5.73
N ILE A 128 2.77 -6.25 -5.42
CA ILE A 128 1.64 -5.92 -4.56
C ILE A 128 0.72 -4.95 -5.28
N GLY A 129 -0.56 -5.31 -5.37
CA GLY A 129 -1.62 -4.45 -5.86
C GLY A 129 -2.61 -4.14 -4.74
N VAL A 130 -2.97 -2.87 -4.59
CA VAL A 130 -4.07 -2.43 -3.73
C VAL A 130 -5.17 -1.85 -4.60
N GLN A 131 -6.39 -2.36 -4.46
CA GLN A 131 -7.53 -2.02 -5.30
C GLN A 131 -8.64 -1.38 -4.46
N LEU A 132 -9.22 -0.30 -4.95
CA LEU A 132 -10.45 0.28 -4.42
C LEU A 132 -11.64 -0.37 -5.15
N VAL A 133 -12.50 -1.08 -4.44
CA VAL A 133 -13.65 -1.80 -5.03
C VAL A 133 -14.96 -1.47 -4.33
N ASP A 134 -16.06 -1.49 -5.09
CA ASP A 134 -17.41 -1.35 -4.52
C ASP A 134 -17.94 -2.68 -3.96
N GLY A 135 -19.17 -2.67 -3.41
CA GLY A 135 -19.83 -3.88 -2.89
C GLY A 135 -20.18 -4.94 -3.95
N ARG A 136 -19.98 -4.65 -5.24
CA ARG A 136 -20.15 -5.59 -6.36
C ARG A 136 -18.81 -6.09 -6.90
N GLY A 137 -17.69 -5.66 -6.33
CA GLY A 137 -16.34 -5.99 -6.79
C GLY A 137 -15.88 -5.18 -8.00
N VAL A 138 -16.59 -4.11 -8.38
CA VAL A 138 -16.17 -3.20 -9.46
C VAL A 138 -15.04 -2.33 -8.94
N ARG A 139 -13.95 -2.22 -9.72
CA ARG A 139 -12.76 -1.47 -9.34
C ARG A 139 -12.87 0.01 -9.72
N TYR A 140 -12.64 0.88 -8.75
CA TYR A 140 -12.67 2.34 -8.86
C TYR A 140 -11.31 3.01 -8.65
N GLY A 141 -10.24 2.23 -8.51
CA GLY A 141 -8.88 2.74 -8.38
C GLY A 141 -7.91 1.61 -8.05
N GLN A 142 -6.64 1.80 -8.34
CA GLN A 142 -5.60 0.86 -7.94
C GLN A 142 -4.24 1.53 -7.76
N SER A 143 -3.37 0.88 -7.00
CA SER A 143 -1.94 1.20 -6.88
C SER A 143 -1.16 -0.11 -6.89
N ASP A 144 -0.20 -0.23 -7.80
CA ASP A 144 0.63 -1.42 -7.96
C ASP A 144 2.09 -1.09 -7.69
N HIS A 145 2.72 -1.90 -6.84
CA HIS A 145 4.15 -1.87 -6.58
C HIS A 145 4.79 -3.16 -7.06
N GLN A 146 5.75 -3.04 -7.97
CA GLN A 146 6.52 -4.19 -8.44
C GLN A 146 7.31 -4.84 -7.32
N HIS A 147 7.82 -4.04 -6.39
CA HIS A 147 8.58 -4.50 -5.22
C HIS A 147 7.97 -3.89 -3.95
N PRO A 148 7.57 -4.70 -2.96
CA PRO A 148 7.06 -4.17 -1.71
C PRO A 148 8.13 -3.30 -1.03
N ALA A 149 7.72 -2.16 -0.48
CA ALA A 149 8.61 -1.19 0.16
C ALA A 149 9.82 -0.77 -0.72
N ASN A 150 9.65 -0.78 -2.05
CA ASN A 150 10.65 -0.40 -3.04
C ASN A 150 11.95 -1.23 -3.03
N LEU A 151 11.91 -2.44 -2.46
CA LEU A 151 13.06 -3.35 -2.46
C LEU A 151 12.61 -4.76 -2.83
N PRO A 152 13.27 -5.42 -3.80
CA PRO A 152 12.93 -6.79 -4.16
C PRO A 152 12.85 -7.69 -2.94
N ILE A 153 11.75 -8.42 -2.77
CA ILE A 153 11.48 -9.15 -1.52
C ILE A 153 12.56 -10.22 -1.26
N THR A 154 13.13 -10.77 -2.33
CA THR A 154 14.27 -11.71 -2.32
C THR A 154 15.56 -11.13 -1.71
N ARG A 155 15.66 -9.80 -1.57
CA ARG A 155 16.79 -9.11 -0.92
C ARG A 155 16.55 -8.82 0.56
N TRP A 156 15.37 -9.10 1.07
CA TRP A 156 15.06 -8.89 2.48
C TRP A 156 15.69 -9.99 3.31
N LEU A 157 16.35 -9.61 4.40
CA LEU A 157 16.78 -10.58 5.41
C LEU A 157 15.55 -11.20 6.09
N PRO A 158 15.62 -12.45 6.56
CA PRO A 158 14.55 -13.03 7.36
C PRO A 158 14.19 -12.12 8.54
N ALA A 159 12.89 -11.96 8.79
CA ALA A 159 12.31 -11.04 9.76
C ALA A 159 12.55 -9.53 9.51
N GLN A 160 13.17 -9.14 8.40
CA GLN A 160 13.29 -7.73 8.01
C GLN A 160 11.92 -7.12 7.73
N TYR A 161 11.78 -5.84 8.10
CA TYR A 161 10.56 -5.06 7.92
C TYR A 161 10.69 -4.07 6.78
N GLY A 162 9.56 -3.79 6.11
CA GLY A 162 9.46 -2.73 5.11
C GLY A 162 8.15 -1.98 5.22
N ARG A 163 8.23 -0.65 5.11
CA ARG A 163 7.09 0.24 5.00
C ARG A 163 6.77 0.46 3.53
N ASP A 164 5.54 0.19 3.15
CA ASP A 164 5.08 0.21 1.77
C ASP A 164 3.90 1.17 1.64
N ALA A 165 4.11 2.30 0.97
CA ALA A 165 3.14 3.40 0.93
C ALA A 165 2.47 3.45 -0.45
N HIS A 166 1.18 3.17 -0.49
CA HIS A 166 0.36 3.20 -1.69
C HIS A 166 -0.45 4.48 -1.77
N ALA A 167 -0.61 4.92 -3.01
CA ALA A 167 -1.30 6.13 -3.43
C ALA A 167 -2.35 5.73 -4.47
N ILE A 168 -3.63 5.75 -4.10
CA ILE A 168 -4.71 5.42 -5.04
C ILE A 168 -5.48 6.68 -5.38
N THR A 169 -5.48 7.05 -6.66
CA THR A 169 -6.40 8.06 -7.19
C THR A 169 -7.71 7.36 -7.59
N PRO A 170 -8.86 7.73 -7.01
CA PRO A 170 -10.14 7.25 -7.50
C PRO A 170 -10.33 7.61 -8.97
N LEU A 171 -11.01 6.75 -9.73
CA LEU A 171 -11.32 7.03 -11.12
C LEU A 171 -12.18 8.28 -11.23
N PRO A 172 -12.00 9.10 -12.28
CA PRO A 172 -12.88 10.23 -12.55
C PRO A 172 -14.34 9.79 -12.53
N GLY A 173 -15.10 10.45 -11.66
CA GLY A 173 -16.50 10.18 -11.44
C GLY A 173 -16.85 9.08 -10.43
N THR A 174 -15.88 8.58 -9.66
CA THR A 174 -16.15 7.64 -8.56
C THR A 174 -17.30 8.16 -7.67
N PRO A 175 -18.43 7.43 -7.55
CA PRO A 175 -19.54 7.86 -6.72
C PRO A 175 -19.15 7.98 -5.24
N ALA A 176 -19.82 8.89 -4.53
CA ALA A 176 -19.70 8.92 -3.07
C ALA A 176 -20.30 7.64 -2.47
N GLY A 177 -19.64 7.08 -1.45
CA GLY A 177 -20.06 5.83 -0.84
C GLY A 177 -18.96 5.15 -0.04
N VAL A 178 -19.26 3.94 0.45
CA VAL A 178 -18.30 3.11 1.17
C VAL A 178 -17.72 2.07 0.22
N TYR A 179 -16.40 2.01 0.17
CA TYR A 179 -15.63 1.12 -0.69
C TYR A 179 -14.74 0.22 0.17
N THR A 180 -14.40 -0.94 -0.37
CA THR A 180 -13.44 -1.86 0.25
C THR A 180 -12.07 -1.69 -0.43
N LEU A 181 -11.02 -1.63 0.37
CA LEU A 181 -9.65 -1.77 -0.12
C LEU A 181 -9.27 -3.24 -0.11
N GLU A 182 -8.93 -3.78 -1.27
CA GLU A 182 -8.47 -5.16 -1.43
C GLU A 182 -6.98 -5.19 -1.74
N LEU A 183 -6.26 -6.07 -1.05
CA LEU A 183 -4.87 -6.38 -1.28
C LEU A 183 -4.75 -7.66 -2.11
N VAL A 184 -3.92 -7.60 -3.14
CA VAL A 184 -3.52 -8.73 -3.97
C VAL A 184 -2.01 -8.82 -3.98
N VAL A 185 -1.47 -9.97 -3.59
CA VAL A 185 -0.05 -10.29 -3.75
C VAL A 185 0.07 -11.26 -4.91
N TYR A 186 1.03 -11.05 -5.81
CA TYR A 186 1.22 -11.92 -6.97
C TYR A 186 2.70 -12.09 -7.33
N GLY A 187 3.03 -13.22 -7.94
CA GLY A 187 4.38 -13.46 -8.41
C GLY A 187 4.71 -12.57 -9.60
N THR A 188 5.84 -11.86 -9.55
CA THR A 188 6.25 -10.95 -10.64
C THR A 188 6.52 -11.70 -11.94
N ALA A 189 7.01 -12.94 -11.86
CA ALA A 189 7.38 -13.74 -13.02
C ALA A 189 6.19 -14.46 -13.70
N ASP A 190 5.19 -14.89 -12.92
CA ASP A 190 4.09 -15.74 -13.39
C ASP A 190 2.72 -15.05 -13.36
N GLY A 191 2.62 -13.87 -12.75
CA GLY A 191 1.37 -13.13 -12.55
C GLY A 191 0.36 -13.85 -11.65
N ARG A 192 0.73 -14.97 -11.02
CA ARG A 192 -0.20 -15.78 -10.24
C ARG A 192 -0.43 -15.11 -8.89
N GLN A 193 -1.69 -14.91 -8.54
CA GLN A 193 -2.05 -14.38 -7.23
C GLN A 193 -1.70 -15.40 -6.14
N ARG A 194 -1.20 -14.89 -5.01
CA ARG A 194 -0.80 -15.65 -3.84
C ARG A 194 -1.94 -15.69 -2.85
N GLU A 195 -2.15 -16.88 -2.27
CA GLU A 195 -3.17 -17.07 -1.25
C GLU A 195 -2.70 -16.47 0.08
N TRP A 196 -3.63 -15.85 0.79
CA TRP A 196 -3.43 -15.48 2.18
C TRP A 196 -3.94 -16.60 3.09
N LEU A 197 -3.23 -16.78 4.20
CA LEU A 197 -3.44 -17.88 5.14
C LEU A 197 -4.17 -17.39 6.39
N ASN A 198 -5.08 -18.22 6.92
CA ASN A 198 -5.67 -17.99 8.24
C ASN A 198 -4.68 -18.35 9.37
N GLU A 199 -5.10 -18.16 10.63
CA GLU A 199 -4.28 -18.49 11.81
C GLU A 199 -3.85 -19.97 11.86
N GLY A 200 -4.64 -20.87 11.28
CA GLY A 200 -4.32 -22.30 11.16
C GLY A 200 -3.37 -22.64 10.00
N GLY A 201 -2.94 -21.65 9.21
CA GLY A 201 -2.06 -21.84 8.06
C GLY A 201 -2.76 -22.35 6.80
N LEU A 202 -4.09 -22.39 6.77
CA LEU A 202 -4.86 -22.82 5.60
C LEU A 202 -5.15 -21.63 4.67
N PRO A 203 -5.12 -21.84 3.34
CA PRO A 203 -5.46 -20.80 2.38
C PRO A 203 -6.93 -20.45 2.45
N VAL A 204 -7.24 -19.14 2.41
CA VAL A 204 -8.61 -18.62 2.44
C VAL A 204 -9.03 -18.03 1.09
N GLY A 205 -8.11 -17.32 0.42
CA GLY A 205 -8.36 -16.68 -0.86
C GLY A 205 -7.17 -15.88 -1.33
N VAL A 206 -7.32 -15.18 -2.46
CA VAL A 206 -6.26 -14.42 -3.15
C VAL A 206 -6.42 -12.91 -3.08
N ARG A 207 -7.57 -12.45 -2.57
CA ARG A 207 -7.88 -11.04 -2.27
C ARG A 207 -8.06 -10.93 -0.77
N TYR A 208 -7.24 -10.10 -0.13
CA TYR A 208 -7.33 -9.85 1.30
C TYR A 208 -8.00 -8.49 1.55
N PRO A 209 -9.13 -8.41 2.27
CA PRO A 209 -9.76 -7.13 2.59
C PRO A 209 -8.93 -6.36 3.62
N LEU A 210 -8.35 -5.24 3.21
CA LEU A 210 -7.58 -4.36 4.10
C LEU A 210 -8.47 -3.56 5.04
N GLY A 211 -9.70 -3.27 4.62
CA GLY A 211 -10.68 -2.48 5.36
C GLY A 211 -11.55 -1.64 4.43
N GLN A 212 -12.43 -0.84 5.01
CA GLN A 212 -13.32 0.05 4.28
C GLN A 212 -12.84 1.50 4.33
N VAL A 213 -13.10 2.24 3.26
CA VAL A 213 -12.88 3.69 3.17
C VAL A 213 -14.14 4.37 2.66
N ALA A 214 -14.43 5.55 3.18
CA ALA A 214 -15.54 6.37 2.71
C ALA A 214 -15.04 7.37 1.66
N ILE A 215 -15.68 7.37 0.49
CA ILE A 215 -15.46 8.34 -0.56
C ILE A 215 -16.56 9.39 -0.47
N ALA A 216 -16.16 10.65 -0.34
CA ALA A 216 -17.03 11.81 -0.34
C ALA A 216 -17.20 12.34 -1.78
N PRO A 217 -18.24 13.13 -2.05
CA PRO A 217 -18.36 13.88 -3.30
C PRO A 217 -17.07 14.66 -3.63
N PRO A 218 -16.70 14.80 -4.91
CA PRO A 218 -15.53 15.57 -5.29
C PRO A 218 -15.73 17.05 -4.90
N ARG A 219 -14.65 17.73 -4.52
CA ARG A 219 -14.72 19.15 -4.14
C ARG A 219 -14.98 20.04 -5.35
N GLN A 220 -14.47 19.63 -6.51
CA GLN A 220 -14.73 20.28 -7.78
C GLN A 220 -15.43 19.32 -8.74
N PRO A 221 -16.40 19.78 -9.54
CA PRO A 221 -16.98 18.93 -10.56
C PRO A 221 -15.90 18.49 -11.54
N THR A 222 -15.77 17.17 -11.75
CA THR A 222 -14.81 16.58 -12.69
C THR A 222 -14.92 17.26 -14.05
N ALA A 223 -13.81 17.79 -14.57
CA ALA A 223 -13.81 18.44 -15.87
C ALA A 223 -14.00 17.39 -16.97
N GLU A 224 -14.70 17.76 -18.04
CA GLU A 224 -14.94 16.84 -19.15
C GLU A 224 -13.65 16.42 -19.88
N ALA A 225 -12.60 17.25 -19.80
CA ALA A 225 -11.28 16.94 -20.34
C ALA A 225 -10.53 15.83 -19.56
N ASP A 226 -10.91 15.60 -18.30
CA ASP A 226 -10.29 14.58 -17.45
C ASP A 226 -11.02 13.22 -17.57
N LEU A 227 -12.11 13.16 -18.32
CA LEU A 227 -12.82 11.92 -18.61
C LEU A 227 -12.09 11.12 -19.69
N PRO A 228 -12.13 9.78 -19.64
CA PRO A 228 -11.58 8.95 -20.71
C PRO A 228 -12.32 9.18 -22.04
N PRO A 229 -11.79 8.72 -23.18
CA PRO A 229 -12.50 8.82 -24.45
C PRO A 229 -13.89 8.17 -24.37
N LEU A 230 -14.94 8.98 -24.53
CA LEU A 230 -16.34 8.54 -24.41
C LEU A 230 -17.03 8.48 -25.77
N VAL A 231 -17.89 7.48 -25.94
CA VAL A 231 -18.90 7.48 -26.99
C VAL A 231 -20.02 8.43 -26.59
N ARG A 232 -20.37 9.36 -27.48
CA ARG A 232 -21.39 10.38 -27.22
C ARG A 232 -22.78 9.87 -27.62
N PRO A 233 -23.79 9.99 -26.75
CA PRO A 233 -25.15 9.62 -27.12
C PRO A 233 -25.72 10.61 -28.14
N SER A 234 -26.58 10.12 -29.04
CA SER A 234 -27.33 10.96 -29.97
C SER A 234 -28.31 11.90 -29.25
N GLN A 235 -28.81 11.49 -28.09
CA GLN A 235 -29.66 12.27 -27.19
C GLN A 235 -29.02 12.37 -25.80
N PRO A 236 -28.15 13.37 -25.57
CA PRO A 236 -27.46 13.50 -24.29
C PRO A 236 -28.36 14.00 -23.18
N THR A 237 -29.41 14.77 -23.48
CA THR A 237 -30.30 15.31 -22.45
C THR A 237 -31.45 14.35 -22.21
N ILE A 238 -31.45 13.68 -21.06
CA ILE A 238 -32.50 12.72 -20.68
C ILE A 238 -33.66 13.47 -20.01
N SER A 239 -33.36 14.51 -19.22
CA SER A 239 -34.33 15.39 -18.59
C SER A 239 -33.79 16.83 -18.52
N SER A 240 -34.59 17.78 -18.02
CA SER A 240 -34.11 19.14 -17.78
C SER A 240 -33.03 19.26 -16.70
N GLU A 241 -32.83 18.21 -15.90
CA GLU A 241 -31.93 18.18 -14.74
C GLU A 241 -30.68 17.35 -15.01
N VAL A 242 -30.75 16.36 -15.89
CA VAL A 242 -29.71 15.36 -16.10
C VAL A 242 -29.41 15.18 -17.58
N ALA A 243 -28.11 15.17 -17.90
CA ALA A 243 -27.59 14.73 -19.18
C ALA A 243 -26.66 13.53 -19.03
N LEU A 244 -26.71 12.61 -19.98
CA LEU A 244 -25.69 11.61 -20.23
C LEU A 244 -24.59 12.25 -21.08
N VAL A 245 -23.40 12.42 -20.50
CA VAL A 245 -22.22 13.03 -21.16
C VAL A 245 -21.66 12.06 -22.20
N GLY A 246 -21.62 10.79 -21.86
CA GLY A 246 -21.07 9.73 -22.69
C GLY A 246 -21.07 8.39 -21.97
N PHE A 247 -20.62 7.35 -22.67
CA PHE A 247 -20.43 6.02 -22.11
C PHE A 247 -19.16 5.36 -22.66
N ALA A 248 -18.64 4.39 -21.93
CA ALA A 248 -17.45 3.63 -22.29
C ALA A 248 -17.63 2.14 -21.95
N GLY A 249 -16.78 1.29 -22.54
CA GLY A 249 -16.74 -0.15 -22.26
C GLY A 249 -17.70 -1.02 -23.08
N LEU A 250 -18.44 -0.42 -24.04
CA LEU A 250 -19.24 -1.19 -24.99
C LEU A 250 -18.33 -1.74 -26.11
N PRO A 251 -18.21 -3.08 -26.28
CA PRO A 251 -17.42 -3.66 -27.35
C PRO A 251 -18.20 -3.61 -28.68
N GLU A 252 -17.48 -3.69 -29.81
CA GLU A 252 -18.09 -3.77 -31.14
C GLU A 252 -18.85 -5.08 -31.36
N SER A 253 -18.43 -6.15 -30.68
CA SER A 253 -19.09 -7.44 -30.67
C SER A 253 -18.88 -8.13 -29.32
N ALA A 254 -19.82 -8.98 -28.92
CA ALA A 254 -19.74 -9.77 -27.70
C ALA A 254 -20.30 -11.17 -27.98
N ALA A 255 -19.73 -12.19 -27.34
CA ALA A 255 -20.21 -13.55 -27.40
C ALA A 255 -21.34 -13.77 -26.38
N VAL A 256 -22.11 -14.84 -26.58
CA VAL A 256 -23.13 -15.25 -25.61
C VAL A 256 -22.45 -15.66 -24.31
N GLY A 257 -22.87 -15.03 -23.22
CA GLY A 257 -22.31 -15.26 -21.88
C GLY A 257 -21.25 -14.22 -21.48
N ASP A 258 -20.81 -13.35 -22.40
CA ASP A 258 -19.91 -12.26 -22.06
C ASP A 258 -20.57 -11.26 -21.11
N VAL A 259 -19.82 -10.80 -20.12
CA VAL A 259 -20.20 -9.69 -19.26
C VAL A 259 -19.66 -8.41 -19.89
N ILE A 260 -20.56 -7.51 -20.30
CA ILE A 260 -20.20 -6.23 -20.91
C ILE A 260 -20.14 -5.16 -19.81
N PRO A 261 -18.95 -4.65 -19.43
CA PRO A 261 -18.84 -3.58 -18.47
C PRO A 261 -19.23 -2.26 -19.13
N LEU A 262 -20.40 -1.73 -18.81
CA LEU A 262 -20.85 -0.43 -19.29
C LEU A 262 -20.67 0.63 -18.21
N VAL A 263 -19.87 1.66 -18.52
CA VAL A 263 -19.67 2.82 -17.64
C VAL A 263 -20.39 4.01 -18.26
N LEU A 264 -21.28 4.64 -17.47
CA LEU A 264 -22.07 5.79 -17.89
C LEU A 264 -21.60 7.04 -17.14
N TYR A 265 -21.32 8.10 -17.87
CA TYR A 265 -20.89 9.38 -17.31
C TYR A 265 -22.03 10.37 -17.37
N TRP A 266 -22.42 10.88 -16.20
CA TRP A 266 -23.59 11.74 -16.07
C TRP A 266 -23.18 13.19 -15.84
N GLN A 267 -24.10 14.12 -16.08
CA GLN A 267 -23.96 15.52 -15.68
C GLN A 267 -25.28 16.05 -15.14
N ALA A 268 -25.25 16.55 -13.92
CA ALA A 268 -26.33 17.39 -13.40
C ALA A 268 -26.31 18.76 -14.08
N LYS A 269 -27.38 19.09 -14.82
CA LYS A 269 -27.63 20.43 -15.40
C LYS A 269 -28.26 21.38 -14.38
N LYS A 270 -28.95 20.82 -13.39
CA LYS A 270 -29.58 21.51 -12.25
C LYS A 270 -29.33 20.72 -10.98
N GLN A 271 -29.57 21.33 -9.82
CA GLN A 271 -29.60 20.58 -8.57
C GLN A 271 -30.69 19.50 -8.65
N ILE A 272 -30.35 18.29 -8.23
CA ILE A 272 -31.28 17.15 -8.22
C ILE A 272 -31.88 17.05 -6.82
N ASP A 273 -33.18 17.34 -6.71
CA ASP A 273 -33.89 17.27 -5.43
C ASP A 273 -34.45 15.87 -5.16
N ILE A 274 -34.80 15.13 -6.22
CA ILE A 274 -35.37 13.78 -6.16
C ILE A 274 -34.55 12.86 -7.03
N THR A 275 -34.11 11.72 -6.48
CA THR A 275 -33.37 10.69 -7.23
C THR A 275 -34.22 10.17 -8.40
N PRO A 276 -33.81 10.38 -9.67
CA PRO A 276 -34.54 9.86 -10.81
C PRO A 276 -34.46 8.33 -10.90
N GLU A 277 -35.56 7.69 -11.27
CA GLU A 277 -35.54 6.27 -11.63
C GLU A 277 -35.01 6.12 -13.06
N LEU A 278 -33.75 5.69 -13.17
CA LEU A 278 -33.11 5.46 -14.47
C LEU A 278 -33.28 4.00 -14.86
N VAL A 279 -33.71 3.79 -16.11
CA VAL A 279 -33.93 2.46 -16.67
C VAL A 279 -33.22 2.34 -17.99
N MET A 280 -32.45 1.27 -18.14
CA MET A 280 -31.75 0.94 -19.36
C MET A 280 -32.54 -0.13 -20.11
N SER A 281 -32.58 -0.02 -21.43
CA SER A 281 -33.25 -0.99 -22.30
C SER A 281 -32.35 -1.33 -23.48
N LEU A 282 -32.15 -2.62 -23.73
CA LEU A 282 -31.53 -3.11 -24.95
C LEU A 282 -32.62 -3.23 -26.02
N ARG A 283 -32.43 -2.55 -27.15
CA ARG A 283 -33.36 -2.54 -28.28
C ARG A 283 -32.67 -2.99 -29.55
N ASP A 284 -33.42 -3.68 -30.41
CA ASP A 284 -32.96 -3.94 -31.77
C ASP A 284 -33.31 -2.80 -32.73
N GLU A 285 -32.94 -2.96 -33.99
CA GLU A 285 -33.16 -2.00 -35.07
C GLU A 285 -34.64 -1.70 -35.35
N THR A 286 -35.54 -2.62 -34.98
CA THR A 286 -37.00 -2.44 -35.11
C THR A 286 -37.60 -1.68 -33.92
N GLY A 287 -36.80 -1.45 -32.88
CA GLY A 287 -37.20 -0.81 -31.63
C GLY A 287 -37.76 -1.77 -30.58
N GLN A 288 -37.80 -3.08 -30.85
CA GLN A 288 -38.23 -4.10 -29.89
C GLN A 288 -37.24 -4.16 -28.72
N VAL A 289 -37.79 -4.16 -27.49
CA VAL A 289 -37.00 -4.23 -26.25
C VAL A 289 -36.74 -5.69 -25.90
N TRP A 290 -35.47 -6.07 -25.85
CA TRP A 290 -35.03 -7.43 -25.48
C TRP A 290 -34.73 -7.58 -24.00
N LEU A 291 -34.17 -6.53 -23.38
CA LEU A 291 -33.85 -6.51 -21.96
C LEU A 291 -34.18 -5.13 -21.38
N ARG A 292 -34.61 -5.10 -20.12
CA ARG A 292 -34.84 -3.86 -19.37
C ARG A 292 -34.35 -4.05 -17.94
N TRP A 293 -33.52 -3.12 -17.44
CA TRP A 293 -32.95 -3.21 -16.11
C TRP A 293 -32.75 -1.84 -15.47
N PRO A 294 -32.82 -1.74 -14.14
CA PRO A 294 -32.61 -0.48 -13.44
C PRO A 294 -31.12 -0.07 -13.50
N ALA A 295 -30.85 1.18 -13.88
CA ALA A 295 -29.52 1.76 -13.86
C ALA A 295 -29.33 2.50 -12.53
N THR A 296 -28.97 1.78 -11.47
CA THR A 296 -28.93 2.32 -10.09
C THR A 296 -27.51 2.61 -9.58
N ALA A 297 -26.51 1.89 -10.07
CA ALA A 297 -25.11 2.08 -9.63
C ALA A 297 -24.51 3.32 -10.29
N GLY A 298 -24.07 4.30 -9.49
CA GLY A 298 -23.47 5.56 -9.99
C GLY A 298 -24.44 6.49 -10.72
N ALA A 299 -25.74 6.18 -10.71
CA ALA A 299 -26.75 7.00 -11.34
C ALA A 299 -26.98 8.32 -10.58
N PRO A 300 -27.42 9.40 -11.25
CA PRO A 300 -27.89 10.64 -10.65
C PRO A 300 -28.74 10.42 -9.41
N GLN A 301 -28.37 11.07 -8.30
CA GLN A 301 -29.07 10.97 -7.02
C GLN A 301 -29.42 12.35 -6.47
N ALA A 302 -30.40 12.38 -5.57
CA ALA A 302 -30.69 13.58 -4.79
C ALA A 302 -29.42 14.11 -4.10
N GLY A 303 -29.24 15.43 -4.14
CA GLY A 303 -28.07 16.11 -3.58
C GLY A 303 -26.94 16.38 -4.56
N TRP A 304 -27.02 15.92 -5.81
CA TRP A 304 -26.09 16.38 -6.84
C TRP A 304 -26.30 17.87 -7.14
N ALA A 305 -25.23 18.65 -7.05
CA ALA A 305 -25.19 20.05 -7.42
C ALA A 305 -25.03 20.24 -8.93
N VAL A 306 -25.29 21.45 -9.42
CA VAL A 306 -25.08 21.82 -10.83
C VAL A 306 -23.64 21.51 -11.25
N GLY A 307 -23.50 20.83 -12.39
CA GLY A 307 -22.21 20.50 -12.99
C GLY A 307 -21.58 19.21 -12.47
N HIS A 308 -22.12 18.57 -11.43
CA HIS A 308 -21.62 17.30 -10.89
C HIS A 308 -21.55 16.22 -11.99
N ARG A 309 -20.40 15.55 -12.11
CA ARG A 309 -20.14 14.49 -13.08
C ARG A 309 -19.48 13.28 -12.40
N PRO A 310 -20.26 12.33 -11.90
CA PRO A 310 -19.75 11.02 -11.56
C PRO A 310 -19.80 10.07 -12.78
#